data_AF-A0A3S1LBK4-F1
#
_entry.id   AF-A0A3S1LBK4-F1
#
_cell.length_a   1.000
_cell.length_b   1.000
_cell.length_c   1.000
_cell.angle_alpha   90.00
_cell.angle_beta   90.00
_cell.angle_gamma   90.00
#
_symmetry.space_group_name_H-M   'P 1'
#
loop_
_entity.id
_entity.type
_entity.pdbx_description
1 polymer ?
#
loop_
_entity_poly.entity_id
_entity_poly.type
_entity_poly.pdbx_seq_one_letter_code
_entity_poly.pdbx_strand_id
1 'polypeptide(L)' 'MSGPSDNLNDLEGDITNLSTLISTIVTVSDAGSDDKTMQQVQHLLWIARDLTERLSETAAACHQKVMDERKAAA' A
#
# COMPACT_ATOMS: atom_id res chain seq x y z
N MET A 1 14.28 -11.77 3.45
CA MET A 1 13.27 -10.70 3.44
C MET A 1 14.02 -9.41 3.71
N SER A 2 14.26 -8.65 2.64
CA SER A 2 14.87 -7.31 2.71
C SER A 2 13.95 -6.42 3.54
N GLY A 3 14.50 -5.53 4.37
CA GLY A 3 13.71 -4.56 5.13
C GLY A 3 12.86 -3.64 4.24
N PRO A 4 12.02 -2.78 4.83
CA PRO A 4 11.22 -1.81 4.07
C PRO A 4 12.12 -1.02 3.13
N SER A 5 11.75 -0.93 1.85
CA SER A 5 12.50 -0.10 0.90
C SER A 5 12.38 1.36 1.34
N ASP A 6 13.47 2.10 1.37
CA ASP A 6 13.53 3.51 1.80
C ASP A 6 13.51 4.48 0.59
N ASN A 7 13.10 3.98 -0.58
CA ASN A 7 13.09 4.69 -1.85
C ASN A 7 11.71 5.30 -2.13
N LEU A 8 11.68 6.61 -2.43
CA LEU A 8 10.46 7.34 -2.79
C LEU A 8 9.77 6.79 -4.03
N ASN A 9 10.53 6.27 -5.01
CA ASN A 9 9.94 5.67 -6.22
C ASN A 9 9.16 4.40 -5.89
N ASP A 10 9.63 3.63 -4.90
CA ASP A 10 8.96 2.40 -4.48
C ASP A 10 7.67 2.74 -3.71
N LEU A 11 7.70 3.80 -2.88
CA LEU A 11 6.51 4.32 -2.21
C LEU A 11 5.44 4.80 -3.20
N GLU A 12 5.82 5.53 -4.25
CA GLU A 12 4.90 5.98 -5.30
C GLU A 12 4.28 4.81 -6.09
N GLY A 13 5.11 3.81 -6.42
CA GLY A 13 4.66 2.58 -7.05
C GLY A 13 3.64 1.82 -6.19
N ASP A 14 3.93 1.67 -4.89
CA ASP A 14 3.05 0.99 -3.95
C ASP A 14 1.72 1.74 -3.76
N ILE A 15 1.72 3.08 -3.74
CA ILE A 15 0.48 3.89 -3.71
C ILE A 15 -0.35 3.67 -4.99
N THR A 16 0.29 3.63 -6.15
CA THR A 16 -0.38 3.37 -7.43
C THR A 16 -1.01 1.97 -7.47
N ASN A 17 -0.30 0.97 -6.94
CA ASN A 17 -0.81 -0.39 -6.79
C ASN A 17 -2.03 -0.44 -5.87
N LEU A 18 -1.98 0.25 -4.72
CA LEU A 18 -3.12 0.33 -3.79
C LEU A 18 -4.34 1.00 -4.44
N SER A 19 -4.15 2.10 -5.17
CA SER A 19 -5.23 2.77 -5.90
C SER A 19 -5.90 1.85 -6.94
N THR A 20 -5.09 1.08 -7.67
CA THR A 20 -5.57 0.10 -8.65
C THR A 20 -6.35 -1.03 -7.98
N LEU A 21 -5.87 -1.52 -6.83
CA LEU A 21 -6.56 -2.54 -6.04
C LEU A 21 -7.92 -2.06 -5.52
N ILE A 22 -8.00 -0.84 -4.98
CA ILE A 22 -9.26 -0.24 -4.52
C ILE A 22 -10.26 -0.12 -5.68
N SER A 23 -9.81 0.36 -6.84
CA SER A 23 -10.66 0.45 -8.04
C SER A 23 -11.20 -0.91 -8.48
N THR A 24 -10.37 -1.95 -8.36
CA THR A 24 -10.75 -3.34 -8.65
C THR A 24 -11.79 -3.84 -7.64
N ILE A 25 -11.60 -3.57 -6.34
CA ILE A 25 -12.56 -3.92 -5.28
C ILE A 25 -13.94 -3.33 -5.58
N VAL A 26 -13.99 -2.03 -5.92
CA VAL A 26 -15.25 -1.34 -6.27
C VAL A 26 -15.90 -2.00 -7.49
N THR A 27 -15.13 -2.24 -8.56
CA THR A 27 -15.63 -2.86 -9.78
C THR A 27 -16.22 -4.26 -9.53
N VAL A 28 -15.54 -5.08 -8.72
CA VAL A 28 -16.00 -6.42 -8.36
C VAL A 28 -17.24 -6.35 -7.47
N SER A 29 -17.27 -5.41 -6.52
CA SER A 29 -18.44 -5.19 -5.65
C SER A 29 -19.67 -4.74 -6.44
N ASP A 30 -19.50 -3.94 -7.49
CA ASP A 30 -20.59 -3.50 -8.36
C ASP A 30 -21.09 -4.61 -9.30
N ALA A 31 -20.23 -5.59 -9.62
CA ALA A 31 -20.58 -6.69 -10.52
C ALA A 31 -21.59 -7.67 -9.90
N GLY A 32 -21.72 -7.73 -8.58
CA GLY A 32 -22.71 -8.57 -7.92
C GLY A 32 -22.51 -8.74 -6.42
N SER A 33 -23.55 -9.23 -5.75
CA SER A 33 -23.58 -9.44 -4.30
C SER A 33 -23.70 -10.92 -3.92
N ASP A 34 -23.35 -11.85 -4.81
CA ASP A 34 -23.33 -13.26 -4.46
C ASP A 34 -22.19 -13.57 -3.47
N ASP A 35 -22.35 -14.65 -2.71
CA ASP A 35 -21.41 -15.03 -1.65
C ASP A 35 -19.97 -15.18 -2.16
N LYS A 36 -19.79 -15.64 -3.40
CA LYS A 36 -18.46 -15.83 -3.99
C LYS A 36 -17.81 -14.49 -4.33
N THR A 37 -18.58 -13.55 -4.87
CA THR A 37 -18.15 -12.19 -5.17
C THR A 37 -17.81 -11.45 -3.87
N MET A 38 -18.62 -11.60 -2.82
CA MET A 38 -18.35 -11.00 -1.51
C MET A 38 -17.10 -11.59 -0.84
N GLN A 39 -16.86 -12.90 -0.97
CA GLN A 39 -15.60 -13.52 -0.52
C GLN A 39 -14.39 -12.96 -1.28
N GLN A 40 -14.50 -12.74 -2.59
CA GLN A 40 -13.43 -12.13 -3.39
C GLN A 40 -13.14 -10.69 -2.95
N VAL A 41 -14.19 -9.87 -2.77
CA VAL A 41 -14.07 -8.52 -2.23
C VAL A 41 -13.37 -8.54 -0.86
N GLN A 42 -13.77 -9.45 0.03
CA GLN A 42 -13.15 -9.58 1.34
C GLN A 42 -11.65 -9.94 1.26
N HIS A 43 -11.27 -10.87 0.38
CA HIS A 43 -9.86 -11.21 0.16
C HIS A 43 -9.06 -10.01 -0.37
N LEU A 44 -9.61 -9.27 -1.34
CA LEU A 44 -8.95 -8.08 -1.88
C LEU A 44 -8.80 -6.98 -0.81
N LEU A 45 -9.78 -6.81 0.07
CA LEU A 45 -9.70 -5.88 1.21
C LEU A 45 -8.60 -6.27 2.20
N TRP A 46 -8.40 -7.56 2.45
CA TRP A 46 -7.26 -8.03 3.27
C TRP A 46 -5.91 -7.67 2.65
N ILE A 47 -5.78 -7.84 1.32
CA ILE A 47 -4.56 -7.45 0.60
C ILE A 47 -4.36 -5.93 0.66
N ALA A 48 -5.42 -5.15 0.45
CA ALA A 48 -5.35 -3.68 0.51
C ALA A 48 -4.92 -3.19 1.90
N ARG A 49 -5.40 -3.84 2.96
CA ARG A 49 -4.98 -3.57 4.33
C ARG A 49 -3.48 -3.83 4.53
N ASP A 50 -3.00 -5.02 4.18
CA ASP A 50 -1.57 -5.38 4.33
C ASP A 50 -0.67 -4.42 3.57
N LEU A 51 -1.05 -4.07 2.33
CA LEU A 51 -0.32 -3.11 1.52
C LEU A 51 -0.29 -1.72 2.16
N THR A 52 -1.39 -1.27 2.78
CA THR A 52 -1.48 0.02 3.47
C THR A 52 -0.62 0.05 4.73
N GLU A 53 -0.57 -1.04 5.50
CA GLU A 53 0.29 -1.18 6.67
C GLU A 53 1.77 -1.06 6.25
N ARG A 54 2.18 -1.80 5.22
CA ARG A 54 3.54 -1.73 4.65
C ARG A 54 3.90 -0.36 4.09
N LEU A 55 2.98 0.29 3.38
CA LEU A 55 3.14 1.66 2.89
C LEU A 55 3.42 2.65 4.02
N SER A 56 2.71 2.51 5.14
CA SER A 56 2.89 3.36 6.31
C SER A 56 4.28 3.20 6.93
N GLU A 57 4.76 1.95 7.03
CA GLU A 57 6.12 1.64 7.49
C GLU A 57 7.20 2.21 6.55
N THR A 58 7.03 2.03 5.24
CA THR A 58 7.93 2.58 4.21
C THR A 58 7.97 4.10 4.25
N ALA A 59 6.82 4.77 4.37
CA ALA A 59 6.75 6.22 4.46
C ALA A 59 7.47 6.75 5.72
N ALA A 60 7.29 6.06 6.86
CA ALA A 60 7.99 6.41 8.10
C ALA A 60 9.51 6.24 7.98
N ALA A 61 9.98 5.14 7.35
CA ALA A 61 11.39 4.90 7.10
C ALA A 61 12.01 5.96 6.17
N CYS A 62 11.30 6.31 5.10
CA CYS A 62 11.74 7.36 4.18
C CYS A 62 11.83 8.73 4.87
N HIS A 63 10.82 9.07 5.69
CA HIS A 63 10.85 10.31 6.48
C HIS A 63 12.05 10.36 7.44
N GLN A 64 12.30 9.26 8.17
CA GLN A 64 13.41 9.15 9.10
C GLN A 64 14.76 9.36 8.38
N LYS A 65 14.94 8.72 7.23
CA LYS A 65 16.14 8.89 6.39
C LYS A 65 16.39 10.34 6.01
N VAL A 66 15.36 11.03 5.49
CA VAL A 66 15.48 12.46 5.12
C VAL A 66 15.87 13.33 6.31
N MET A 67 15.33 13.04 7.50
CA MET A 67 15.68 13.79 8.71
C MET A 67 17.12 13.53 9.17
N ASP A 68 17.61 12.31 9.03
CA ASP A 68 18.99 11.95 9.38
C ASP A 68 20.00 12.55 8.39
N GLU A 69 19.69 12.54 7.09
CA GLU A 69 20.49 13.22 6.05
C GLU A 69 20.60 14.73 6.33
N ARG A 70 19.48 15.37 6.71
CA ARG A 70 19.47 16.80 7.07
C ARG A 70 20.30 17.11 8.30
N LYS A 71 20.29 16.23 9.31
CA LYS A 71 21.13 16.40 10.51
C LYS A 71 22.62 16.22 10.20
N ALA A 72 22.97 15.29 9.31
CA ALA A 72 24.36 15.05 8.93
C ALA A 72 24.95 16.17 8.06
N ALA A 73 24.11 16.94 7.37
CA ALA A 73 24.50 18.09 6.54
C ALA A 73 24.57 19.43 7.30
N ALA A 74 24.23 19.46 8.59
CA ALA A 74 24.25 20.63 9.47
C ALA A 74 25.46 20.60 10.42
#